data_AF-B8RJ55-F1
#
_entry.id   AF-B8RJ55-F1
#
_cell.length_a   1.000
_cell.length_b   1.000
_cell.length_c   1.000
_cell.angle_alpha   90.00
_cell.angle_beta   90.00
_cell.angle_gamma   90.00
#
_symmetry.space_group_name_H-M   'P 1'
#
loop_
_entity.id
_entity.type
_entity.pdbx_description
1 polymer ?
#
loop_
_entity_poly.entity_id
_entity_poly.type
_entity_poly.pdbx_seq_one_letter_code
_entity_poly.pdbx_strand_id
1 'polypeptide(L)'
;EMFLISAQRLAEIVTDEDLDHGSLYPPLELIQDCSIKIAVRVMEYAYESGLACTKPEPSDKEAFIRAQMYDLSYKSALPAIYPWPKL
;
A
#
# COMPACT_ATOMS: atom_id res chain seq x y z
N GLU A 1 -14.23 -1.87 13.39
CA GLU A 1 -14.07 -0.62 12.61
C GLU A 1 -13.15 -0.79 11.41
N MET A 2 -12.00 -1.45 11.53
CA MET A 2 -11.06 -1.71 10.42
C MET A 2 -11.71 -2.20 9.12
N PHE A 3 -12.55 -3.24 9.17
CA PHE A 3 -13.25 -3.74 7.97
C PHE A 3 -14.20 -2.71 7.34
N LEU A 4 -14.86 -1.89 8.16
CA LEU A 4 -15.75 -0.83 7.67
C LEU A 4 -14.95 0.25 6.95
N ILE A 5 -13.81 0.66 7.53
CA ILE A 5 -12.90 1.63 6.92
C ILE A 5 -12.36 1.11 5.58
N SER A 6 -11.97 -0.17 5.54
CA SER A 6 -11.53 -0.81 4.29
C SER A 6 -12.64 -0.84 3.23
N ALA A 7 -13.87 -1.17 3.62
CA ALA A 7 -15.01 -1.21 2.71
C ALA A 7 -15.38 0.19 2.18
N GLN A 8 -15.36 1.21 3.04
CA GLN A 8 -15.54 2.61 2.64
C GLN A 8 -14.46 3.04 1.65
N ARG A 9 -13.19 2.74 1.95
CA ARG A 9 -12.08 3.09 1.06
C ARG A 9 -12.16 2.36 -0.28
N LEU A 10 -12.62 1.11 -0.29
CA LEU A 10 -12.84 0.37 -1.53
C LEU A 10 -13.95 1.02 -2.37
N ALA A 11 -15.06 1.42 -1.75
CA ALA A 11 -16.16 2.08 -2.44
C ALA A 11 -15.75 3.42 -3.06
N GLU A 12 -14.87 4.18 -2.40
CA GLU A 12 -14.31 5.43 -2.93
C GLU A 12 -13.39 5.25 -4.15
N ILE A 13 -12.88 4.04 -4.40
CA ILE A 13 -12.01 3.75 -5.54
C ILE A 13 -12.82 3.44 -6.80
N VAL A 14 -14.07 2.98 -6.64
CA VAL A 14 -14.97 2.70 -7.76
C VAL A 14 -15.29 4.02 -8.46
N THR A 15 -15.06 4.06 -9.77
CA THR A 15 -15.32 5.26 -10.58
C THR A 15 -16.77 5.30 -11.08
N ASP A 16 -17.24 6.47 -11.48
CA ASP A 16 -18.57 6.59 -12.11
C ASP A 16 -18.64 5.76 -13.41
N GLU A 17 -17.52 5.65 -14.13
CA GLU A 17 -17.40 4.81 -15.34
C GLU A 17 -17.62 3.32 -15.02
N ASP A 18 -17.06 2.82 -13.90
CA ASP A 18 -17.28 1.45 -13.45
C ASP A 18 -18.77 1.21 -13.14
N LEU A 19 -19.43 2.18 -12.49
CA LEU A 19 -20.85 2.12 -12.17
C LEU A 19 -21.73 2.17 -13.42
N ASP A 20 -21.38 3.01 -14.40
CA ASP A 20 -22.08 3.12 -15.69
C ASP A 20 -21.98 1.82 -16.50
N HIS A 21 -20.85 1.11 -16.38
CA HIS A 21 -20.67 -0.23 -16.92
C HIS A 21 -21.40 -1.33 -16.12
N GLY A 22 -22.02 -0.98 -14.98
CA GLY A 22 -22.73 -1.90 -14.09
C GLY A 22 -21.83 -2.66 -13.12
N SER A 23 -20.56 -2.29 -13.00
CA SER A 23 -19.61 -2.89 -12.06
C SER A 23 -19.71 -2.23 -10.69
N LEU A 24 -19.97 -3.04 -9.66
CA LEU A 24 -20.00 -2.59 -8.26
C LEU A 24 -18.62 -2.51 -7.62
N TYR A 25 -17.59 -3.04 -8.28
CA TYR A 25 -16.22 -3.12 -7.77
C TYR A 25 -15.24 -2.62 -8.82
N PRO A 26 -14.06 -2.14 -8.40
CA PRO A 26 -13.02 -1.74 -9.33
C PRO A 26 -12.56 -2.95 -10.16
N PRO A 27 -11.99 -2.70 -11.36
CA PRO A 27 -11.37 -3.75 -12.17
C PRO A 27 -10.34 -4.57 -11.38
N LEU A 28 -10.36 -5.90 -11.57
CA LEU A 28 -9.45 -6.82 -10.87
C LEU A 28 -7.96 -6.53 -11.16
N GLU A 29 -7.65 -5.93 -12.31
CA GLU A 29 -6.29 -5.53 -12.67
C GLU A 29 -5.71 -4.51 -11.67
N LEU A 30 -6.57 -3.69 -11.05
CA LEU A 30 -6.19 -2.66 -10.09
C LEU A 30 -6.18 -3.16 -8.64
N ILE A 31 -6.33 -4.48 -8.40
CA ILE A 31 -6.46 -5.03 -7.04
C ILE A 31 -5.26 -4.71 -6.14
N GLN A 32 -4.04 -4.64 -6.70
CA GLN A 32 -2.84 -4.29 -5.94
C GLN A 32 -2.88 -2.83 -5.49
N ASP A 33 -3.19 -1.90 -6.40
CA ASP A 33 -3.33 -0.49 -6.06
C ASP A 33 -4.48 -0.24 -5.08
N CYS A 34 -5.59 -0.96 -5.22
CA CYS A 34 -6.69 -0.91 -4.26
C CYS A 34 -6.22 -1.36 -2.87
N SER A 35 -5.46 -2.44 -2.80
CA SER A 35 -4.92 -2.96 -1.54
C SER A 35 -3.97 -1.97 -0.87
N ILE A 36 -3.12 -1.29 -1.65
CA ILE A 36 -2.23 -0.23 -1.13
C ILE A 36 -3.06 0.92 -0.55
N LYS A 37 -4.05 1.42 -1.29
CA LYS A 37 -4.91 2.53 -0.84
C LYS A 37 -5.69 2.18 0.43
N ILE A 38 -6.18 0.95 0.55
CA ILE A 38 -6.84 0.47 1.76
C ILE A 38 -5.84 0.38 2.91
N ALA A 39 -4.65 -0.16 2.67
CA ALA A 39 -3.60 -0.29 3.69
C ALA A 39 -3.15 1.07 4.22
N VAL A 40 -3.04 2.10 3.36
CA VAL A 40 -2.73 3.48 3.77
C VAL A 40 -3.80 4.00 4.73
N ARG A 41 -5.08 3.88 4.36
CA ARG A 41 -6.20 4.37 5.19
C ARG A 41 -6.27 3.65 6.53
N VAL A 42 -6.04 2.33 6.51
CA VAL A 42 -5.95 1.49 7.71
C VAL A 42 -4.79 1.94 8.61
N MET A 43 -3.63 2.22 8.01
CA MET A 43 -2.44 2.66 8.73
C MET A 43 -2.67 4.00 9.40
N GLU A 44 -3.24 4.99 8.70
CA GLU A 44 -3.65 6.28 9.27
C GLU A 44 -4.53 6.11 10.50
N TYR A 45 -5.63 5.35 10.36
CA TYR A 45 -6.54 5.10 11.47
C TYR A 45 -5.86 4.40 12.65
N ALA A 46 -4.93 3.47 12.38
CA ALA A 46 -4.20 2.77 13.42
C ALA A 46 -3.26 3.71 14.21
N TYR A 47 -2.62 4.69 13.56
CA TYR A 47 -1.82 5.71 14.25
C TYR A 47 -2.70 6.68 15.03
N GLU A 48 -3.78 7.18 14.43
CA GLU A 48 -4.74 8.09 15.08
C GLU A 48 -5.38 7.47 16.33
N SER A 49 -5.73 6.18 16.26
CA SER A 49 -6.37 5.44 17.35
C SER A 49 -5.37 4.87 18.38
N GLY A 50 -4.07 5.08 18.17
CA GLY A 50 -3.01 4.56 19.05
C GLY A 50 -2.84 3.04 19.02
N LEU A 51 -3.37 2.36 17.99
CA LEU A 51 -3.28 0.91 17.79
C LEU A 51 -2.00 0.49 17.07
N ALA A 52 -1.31 1.42 16.42
CA ALA A 52 -0.09 1.15 15.65
C ALA A 52 1.10 0.80 16.56
N CYS A 53 1.68 -0.38 16.32
CA CYS A 53 2.88 -0.85 17.04
C CYS A 53 4.18 -0.36 16.41
N THR A 54 4.21 -0.13 15.10
CA THR A 54 5.41 0.32 14.38
C THR A 54 5.71 1.77 14.72
N LYS A 55 6.94 2.06 15.15
CA LYS A 55 7.38 3.41 15.53
C LYS A 55 8.82 3.65 15.04
N PRO A 56 9.18 4.87 14.59
CA PRO A 56 8.33 6.07 14.47
C PRO A 56 7.30 5.96 13.33
N GLU A 57 6.29 6.84 13.35
CA GLU A 57 5.33 6.94 12.25
C GLU A 57 6.06 7.39 10.96
N PRO A 58 5.92 6.66 9.84
CA PRO A 58 6.56 7.05 8.60
C PRO A 58 5.93 8.33 8.05
N SER A 59 6.77 9.23 7.53
CA SER A 59 6.34 10.48 6.90
C SER A 59 5.50 10.22 5.65
N ASP A 60 5.92 9.25 4.82
CA ASP A 60 5.19 8.78 3.65
C ASP A 60 4.71 7.34 3.89
N LYS A 61 3.43 7.21 4.24
CA LYS A 61 2.78 5.93 4.53
C LYS A 61 2.66 5.06 3.29
N GLU A 62 2.43 5.66 2.12
CA GLU A 62 2.25 4.93 0.87
C GLU A 62 3.58 4.36 0.38
N ALA A 63 4.65 5.16 0.40
CA ALA A 63 5.99 4.69 0.08
C ALA A 63 6.46 3.60 1.07
N PHE A 64 6.14 3.76 2.36
CA PHE A 64 6.43 2.74 3.37
C PHE A 64 5.72 1.41 3.06
N ILE A 65 4.42 1.44 2.75
CA ILE A 65 3.67 0.24 2.40
C ILE A 65 4.23 -0.42 1.13
N ARG A 66 4.52 0.37 0.08
CA ARG A 66 5.14 -0.16 -1.14
C ARG A 66 6.48 -0.83 -0.89
N ALA A 67 7.31 -0.27 0.00
CA ALA A 67 8.59 -0.86 0.38
C ALA A 67 8.44 -2.20 1.13
N GLN A 68 7.28 -2.46 1.74
CA GLN A 68 6.97 -3.73 2.40
C GLN A 68 6.26 -4.74 1.52
N MET A 69 5.78 -4.34 0.34
CA MET A 69 5.13 -5.26 -0.58
C MET A 69 6.08 -6.35 -1.05
N TYR A 70 5.53 -7.54 -1.30
CA TYR A 70 6.30 -8.63 -1.84
C TYR A 70 6.67 -8.33 -3.31
N ASP A 71 7.98 -8.30 -3.58
CA ASP A 71 8.50 -8.18 -4.94
C ASP A 71 8.67 -9.58 -5.55
N LEU A 72 8.06 -9.78 -6.72
CA LEU A 72 8.15 -11.01 -7.50
C LEU A 72 9.49 -11.15 -8.23
N SER A 73 10.29 -10.08 -8.29
CA SER A 73 11.58 -10.09 -8.96
C SER A 73 12.62 -10.93 -8.21
N TYR A 74 13.47 -11.64 -8.95
CA TYR A 74 14.57 -12.37 -8.35
C TYR A 74 15.62 -11.40 -7.80
N LYS A 75 15.96 -11.57 -6.52
CA LYS A 75 17.07 -10.86 -5.90
C LYS A 75 18.40 -11.42 -6.40
N SER A 76 19.40 -10.55 -6.55
CA SER A 76 20.76 -10.96 -6.89
C SER A 76 21.28 -11.97 -5.87
N ALA A 77 21.76 -13.12 -6.35
CA ALA A 77 22.47 -14.09 -5.54
C ALA A 77 23.91 -13.66 -5.23
N LEU A 78 24.44 -12.67 -5.97
CA LEU A 78 25.79 -12.14 -5.79
C LEU A 78 25.78 -10.93 -4.84
N PRO A 79 26.81 -10.78 -4.00
CA PRO A 79 26.96 -9.62 -3.12
C PRO A 79 27.21 -8.33 -3.93
N ALA A 80 26.75 -7.19 -3.39
CA ALA A 80 27.03 -5.89 -3.98
C ALA A 80 28.51 -5.51 -3.78
N ILE A 81 29.19 -5.14 -4.87
CA ILE A 81 30.60 -4.71 -4.85
C ILE A 81 30.64 -3.19 -5.00
N TYR A 82 31.32 -2.50 -4.10
CA TYR A 82 31.53 -1.05 -4.15
C TYR A 82 33.01 -0.69 -3.95
N PRO A 83 33.56 0.26 -4.74
CA PRO A 83 34.96 0.65 -4.63
C PRO A 83 35.18 1.58 -3.43
N TRP A 84 36.35 1.45 -2.79
CA TRP A 84 36.80 2.41 -1.78
C TRP A 84 37.47 3.63 -2.43
N PRO A 85 37.38 4.83 -1.84
CA PRO A 85 38.09 6.00 -2.34
C PRO A 85 39.61 5.76 -2.26
N LYS A 86 40.32 6.09 -3.35
CA LYS A 86 41.79 6.05 -3.40
C LYS A 86 42.33 7.29 -2.67
N LEU A 87 43.30 7.07 -1.78
CA LEU A 87 44.05 8.11 -1.05
C LEU A 87 44.74 9.09 -2.00
#